data_AF-A0AAE0FLG0-F1
#
_entry.id   AF-A0AAE0FLG0-F1
#
_cell.length_a   1.000
_cell.length_b   1.000
_cell.length_c   1.000
_cell.angle_alpha   90.00
_cell.angle_beta   90.00
_cell.angle_gamma   90.00
#
_symmetry.space_group_name_H-M   'P 1'
#
loop_
_entity.id
_entity.type
_entity.pdbx_description
1 polymer ?
#
loop_
_entity_poly.entity_id
_entity_poly.type
_entity_poly.pdbx_seq_one_letter_code
_entity_poly.pdbx_strand_id
1 'polypeptide(L)'
;MRQLSCVPGTTQVLKCEGSTTDLPLRKPRDVNQTIASIASETDVNLLSTRRGGKDGLERLKRMVLGTPLPTVCDSTFSERVANVLTSIPFMVLGVNNIRNARRASKTYKLYSAALVGAGGAALAFHTPANSDPIKPALRKLDHLAIGALGIATARCANPALPLSWTLASAAMLPFHPQGVAGANLLLTERAFLQKAAGNAGFRATYQKHLIVGTVAAAAFIGEELWPDVPCLHATWHVAAAVAMNCVDSFLCK
;
A
#
# COMPACT_ATOMS: atom_id res chain seq x y z
N MET A 1 -7.63 -45.43 -43.04
CA MET A 1 -7.28 -45.90 -44.40
C MET A 1 -8.22 -45.24 -45.41
N ARG A 2 -7.74 -45.01 -46.63
CA ARG A 2 -8.26 -44.19 -47.77
C ARG A 2 -7.72 -42.75 -47.74
N GLN A 3 -6.53 -42.53 -48.29
CA GLN A 3 -6.11 -42.39 -49.70
C GLN A 3 -6.33 -40.98 -50.28
N LEU A 4 -5.19 -40.41 -50.65
CA LEU A 4 -4.96 -39.18 -51.41
C LEU A 4 -5.59 -39.24 -52.79
N SER A 5 -5.94 -38.06 -53.32
CA SER A 5 -5.83 -37.78 -54.76
C SER A 5 -5.43 -36.32 -54.95
N CYS A 6 -4.22 -36.13 -55.47
CA CYS A 6 -3.78 -34.91 -56.13
C CYS A 6 -4.31 -34.90 -57.57
N VAL A 7 -4.49 -33.71 -58.16
CA VAL A 7 -4.16 -33.33 -59.55
C VAL A 7 -4.49 -31.82 -59.75
N PRO A 8 -3.81 -31.11 -60.66
CA PRO A 8 -3.23 -29.79 -60.37
C PRO A 8 -3.73 -28.64 -61.26
N GLY A 9 -3.29 -27.42 -60.90
CA GLY A 9 -2.94 -26.38 -61.88
C GLY A 9 -4.04 -25.39 -62.21
N THR A 10 -4.02 -24.22 -61.55
CA THR A 10 -4.36 -22.97 -62.22
C THR A 10 -3.60 -21.83 -61.57
N THR A 11 -2.56 -21.36 -62.25
CA THR A 11 -1.82 -20.15 -61.93
C THR A 11 -2.75 -18.95 -62.18
N GLN A 12 -3.41 -18.44 -61.15
CA GLN A 12 -4.01 -17.12 -61.24
C GLN A 12 -2.95 -16.07 -60.90
N VAL A 13 -2.51 -15.39 -61.96
CA VAL A 13 -1.71 -14.17 -61.89
C VAL A 13 -2.59 -13.10 -61.24
N LEU A 14 -2.38 -12.87 -59.93
CA LEU A 14 -2.96 -11.72 -59.24
C LEU A 14 -2.31 -10.46 -59.80
N LYS A 15 -3.10 -9.73 -60.58
CA LYS A 15 -2.80 -8.41 -61.09
C LYS A 15 -2.83 -7.45 -59.89
N CYS A 16 -1.67 -7.09 -59.35
CA CYS A 16 -1.55 -6.01 -58.37
C CYS A 16 -1.86 -4.69 -59.08
N GLU A 17 -3.12 -4.26 -59.02
CA GLU A 17 -3.50 -2.88 -59.30
C GLU A 17 -2.98 -2.01 -58.15
N GLY A 18 -1.97 -1.21 -58.46
CA GLY A 18 -1.41 -0.22 -57.56
C GLY A 18 -2.44 0.86 -57.25
N SER A 19 -2.99 0.82 -56.05
CA SER A 19 -3.61 1.98 -55.41
C SER A 19 -2.50 2.75 -54.69
N THR A 20 -2.04 3.83 -55.31
CA THR A 20 -1.24 4.86 -54.65
C THR A 20 -2.11 5.58 -53.63
N THR A 21 -2.19 5.04 -52.42
CA THR A 21 -2.60 5.83 -51.26
C THR A 21 -1.45 6.76 -50.90
N ASP A 22 -1.57 8.03 -51.31
CA ASP A 22 -0.76 9.12 -50.80
C ASP A 22 -0.92 9.21 -49.27
N LEU A 23 0.00 8.59 -48.54
CA LEU A 23 0.20 8.91 -47.14
C LEU A 23 0.78 10.32 -47.07
N PRO A 24 0.11 11.30 -46.42
CA PRO A 24 0.69 12.62 -46.29
C PRO A 24 2.00 12.51 -45.50
N LEU A 25 3.11 12.85 -46.15
CA LEU A 25 4.40 13.11 -45.51
C LEU A 25 4.15 14.14 -44.41
N ARG A 26 4.16 13.67 -43.16
CA ARG A 26 4.00 14.51 -41.97
C ARG A 26 5.14 15.53 -42.01
N LYS A 27 4.84 16.81 -42.24
CA LYS A 27 5.82 17.90 -42.18
C LYS A 27 6.63 17.75 -40.88
N PRO A 28 7.97 17.88 -40.93
CA PRO A 28 8.77 17.89 -39.71
C PRO A 28 8.21 18.98 -38.81
N ARG A 29 7.79 18.62 -37.59
CA ARG A 29 7.37 19.61 -36.60
C ARG A 29 8.54 20.56 -36.40
N ASP A 30 8.24 21.86 -36.42
CA ASP A 30 9.21 22.89 -36.08
C ASP A 30 9.83 22.53 -34.72
N VAL A 31 11.15 22.43 -34.70
CA VAL A 31 11.92 22.10 -33.49
C VAL A 31 11.59 23.07 -32.37
N ASN A 32 11.30 24.34 -32.71
CA ASN A 32 10.89 25.35 -31.75
C ASN A 32 9.51 25.09 -31.14
N GLN A 33 8.55 24.55 -31.91
CA GLN A 33 7.24 24.14 -31.38
C GLN A 33 7.34 22.93 -30.47
N THR A 34 8.27 22.01 -30.75
CA THR A 34 8.53 20.84 -29.92
C THR A 34 9.21 21.23 -28.60
N ILE A 35 10.17 22.15 -28.65
CA ILE A 35 10.82 22.68 -27.45
C ILE A 35 9.82 23.46 -26.60
N ALA A 36 8.96 24.29 -27.22
CA ALA A 36 7.92 25.02 -26.50
C ALA A 36 6.87 24.10 -25.86
N SER A 37 6.49 23.00 -26.50
CA SER A 37 5.56 22.03 -25.90
C SER A 37 6.19 21.29 -24.72
N ILE A 38 7.48 20.89 -24.84
CA ILE A 38 8.20 20.24 -23.75
C ILE A 38 8.39 21.19 -22.57
N ALA A 39 8.76 22.45 -22.82
CA ALA A 39 8.89 23.47 -21.78
C ALA A 39 7.54 23.74 -21.07
N SER A 40 6.47 23.90 -21.84
CA SER A 40 5.10 24.05 -21.33
C SER A 40 4.67 22.87 -20.46
N GLU A 41 4.94 21.63 -20.90
CA GLU A 41 4.56 20.42 -20.17
C GLU A 41 5.40 20.28 -18.88
N THR A 42 6.68 20.66 -18.93
CA THR A 42 7.56 20.69 -17.75
C THR A 42 7.12 21.73 -16.73
N ASP A 43 6.73 22.93 -17.17
CA ASP A 43 6.24 24.00 -16.29
C ASP A 43 4.88 23.64 -15.67
N VAL A 44 3.97 23.03 -16.42
CA VAL A 44 2.68 22.54 -15.91
C VAL A 44 2.89 21.44 -14.87
N ASN A 45 3.81 20.49 -15.13
CA ASN A 45 4.15 19.43 -14.17
C ASN A 45 4.82 19.98 -12.91
N LEU A 46 5.71 20.97 -13.04
CA LEU A 46 6.33 21.63 -11.89
C LEU A 46 5.31 22.42 -11.06
N LEU A 47 4.38 23.12 -11.71
CA LEU A 47 3.31 23.87 -11.04
C LEU A 47 2.28 22.95 -10.39
N SER A 48 1.94 21.82 -11.03
CA SER A 48 1.12 20.74 -10.46
C SER A 48 1.81 20.17 -9.21
N THR A 49 3.08 19.79 -9.31
CA THR A 49 3.86 19.24 -8.20
C THR A 49 3.99 20.24 -7.05
N ARG A 50 4.16 21.54 -7.35
CA ARG A 50 4.25 22.61 -6.34
C ARG A 50 2.91 22.91 -5.67
N ARG A 51 1.78 22.76 -6.38
CA ARG A 51 0.43 22.85 -5.80
C ARG A 51 0.14 21.62 -4.92
N GLY A 52 0.40 20.42 -5.45
CA GLY A 52 0.32 19.16 -4.71
C GLY A 52 1.16 19.16 -3.45
N GLY A 53 2.37 19.74 -3.47
CA GLY A 53 3.22 19.83 -2.28
C GLY A 53 2.70 20.74 -1.16
N LYS A 54 2.03 21.86 -1.48
CA LYS A 54 1.43 22.74 -0.46
C LYS A 54 0.16 22.13 0.13
N ASP A 55 -0.71 21.60 -0.72
CA ASP A 55 -1.95 20.94 -0.30
C ASP A 55 -1.61 19.65 0.46
N GLY A 56 -0.57 18.93 0.02
CA GLY A 56 -0.08 17.72 0.65
C GLY A 56 0.55 17.95 2.02
N LEU A 57 1.26 19.07 2.24
CA LEU A 57 1.77 19.42 3.56
C LEU A 57 0.62 19.69 4.55
N GLU A 58 -0.44 20.37 4.12
CA GLU A 58 -1.63 20.58 4.95
C GLU A 58 -2.36 19.27 5.26
N ARG A 59 -2.41 18.35 4.28
CA ARG A 59 -2.94 17.00 4.51
C ARG A 59 -2.10 16.21 5.51
N LEU A 60 -0.78 16.27 5.41
CA LEU A 60 0.13 15.63 6.37
C LEU A 60 -0.05 16.23 7.78
N LYS A 61 -0.14 17.56 7.92
CA LYS A 61 -0.44 18.20 9.21
C LYS A 61 -1.76 17.70 9.78
N ARG A 62 -2.80 17.60 8.95
CA ARG A 62 -4.12 17.10 9.33
C ARG A 62 -4.09 15.64 9.78
N MET A 63 -3.29 14.79 9.11
CA MET A 63 -3.03 13.41 9.53
C MET A 63 -2.38 13.38 10.91
N VAL A 64 -1.32 14.18 11.11
CA VAL A 64 -0.57 14.26 12.38
C VAL A 64 -1.43 14.79 13.52
N LEU A 65 -2.40 15.65 13.23
CA LEU A 65 -3.35 16.21 14.21
C LEU A 65 -4.60 15.34 14.42
N GLY A 66 -4.72 14.20 13.72
CA GLY A 66 -5.87 13.29 13.84
C GLY A 66 -7.16 13.85 13.26
N THR A 67 -7.08 14.87 12.40
CA THR A 67 -8.26 15.45 11.77
C THR A 67 -8.74 14.60 10.59
N PRO A 68 -10.05 14.51 10.32
CA PRO A 68 -10.57 13.75 9.20
C PRO A 68 -9.98 14.22 7.87
N LEU A 69 -9.45 13.27 7.10
CA LEU A 69 -8.92 13.50 5.77
C LEU A 69 -9.82 12.86 4.72
N PRO A 70 -10.10 13.56 3.59
CA PRO A 70 -10.76 12.94 2.46
C PRO A 70 -9.93 11.77 1.93
N THR A 71 -10.61 10.78 1.37
CA THR A 71 -9.94 9.65 0.72
C THR A 71 -9.27 10.13 -0.56
N VAL A 72 -7.97 9.85 -0.71
CA VAL A 72 -7.22 10.13 -1.95
C VAL A 72 -6.81 8.87 -2.71
N CYS A 73 -6.93 7.70 -2.09
CA CYS A 73 -6.78 6.41 -2.77
C CYS A 73 -8.08 5.98 -3.46
N ASP A 74 -8.01 4.88 -4.21
CA ASP A 74 -9.15 4.30 -4.95
C ASP A 74 -9.75 5.25 -6.00
N SER A 75 -8.93 6.14 -6.58
CA SER A 75 -9.38 7.15 -7.55
C SER A 75 -9.80 6.51 -8.87
N THR A 76 -9.20 5.37 -9.21
CA THR A 76 -9.52 4.57 -10.40
C THR A 76 -9.99 3.16 -10.01
N PHE A 77 -10.70 2.50 -10.93
CA PHE A 77 -11.08 1.09 -10.76
C PHE A 77 -9.85 0.18 -10.56
N SER A 78 -8.78 0.41 -11.32
CA SER A 78 -7.53 -0.36 -11.20
C SER A 78 -6.84 -0.17 -9.85
N GLU A 79 -6.79 1.07 -9.33
CA GLU A 79 -6.24 1.32 -7.98
C GLU A 79 -7.07 0.61 -6.91
N ARG A 80 -8.39 0.66 -7.03
CA ARG A 80 -9.28 -0.02 -6.10
C ARG A 80 -9.04 -1.52 -6.08
N VAL A 81 -8.93 -2.14 -7.26
CA VAL A 81 -8.59 -3.56 -7.38
C VAL A 81 -7.21 -3.84 -6.77
N ALA A 82 -6.21 -3.01 -7.07
CA ALA A 82 -4.87 -3.16 -6.50
C ALA A 82 -4.88 -3.07 -4.97
N ASN A 83 -5.58 -2.09 -4.40
CA ASN A 83 -5.68 -1.92 -2.95
C ASN A 83 -6.39 -3.09 -2.27
N VAL A 84 -7.51 -3.57 -2.84
CA VAL A 84 -8.19 -4.78 -2.36
C VAL A 84 -7.25 -5.99 -2.36
N LEU A 85 -6.58 -6.26 -3.49
CA LEU A 85 -5.70 -7.42 -3.60
C LEU A 85 -4.50 -7.34 -2.65
N THR A 86 -3.93 -6.15 -2.49
CA THR A 86 -2.75 -5.92 -1.64
C THR A 86 -3.08 -5.89 -0.14
N SER A 87 -4.36 -5.82 0.25
CA SER A 87 -4.80 -5.99 1.66
C SER A 87 -4.89 -7.46 2.10
N ILE A 88 -5.06 -8.41 1.16
CA ILE A 88 -5.21 -9.85 1.47
C ILE A 88 -4.03 -10.43 2.26
N PRO A 89 -2.74 -10.11 1.95
CA PRO A 89 -1.59 -10.61 2.69
C PRO A 89 -1.66 -10.42 4.20
N PHE A 90 -2.15 -9.28 4.71
CA PHE A 90 -2.30 -9.08 6.16
C PHE A 90 -3.22 -10.13 6.79
N MET A 91 -4.38 -10.36 6.17
CA MET A 91 -5.33 -11.35 6.65
C MET A 91 -4.76 -12.77 6.58
N VAL A 92 -4.08 -13.12 5.49
CA VAL A 92 -3.43 -14.43 5.33
C VAL A 92 -2.37 -14.66 6.40
N LEU A 93 -1.51 -13.67 6.66
CA LEU A 93 -0.50 -13.71 7.72
C LEU A 93 -1.17 -13.92 9.10
N GLY A 94 -2.20 -13.15 9.42
CA GLY A 94 -2.92 -13.27 10.69
C GLY A 94 -3.58 -14.64 10.89
N VAL A 95 -4.25 -15.17 9.85
CA VAL A 95 -4.86 -16.51 9.88
C VAL A 95 -3.81 -17.60 10.05
N ASN A 96 -2.69 -17.50 9.32
CA ASN A 96 -1.59 -18.46 9.46
C ASN A 96 -1.00 -18.43 10.87
N ASN A 97 -0.82 -17.24 11.45
CA ASN A 97 -0.35 -17.10 12.83
C ASN A 97 -1.33 -17.75 13.82
N ILE A 98 -2.64 -17.51 13.71
CA ILE A 98 -3.67 -18.13 14.55
C ILE A 98 -3.62 -19.66 14.46
N ARG A 99 -3.53 -20.22 13.23
CA ARG A 99 -3.47 -21.67 13.00
C ARG A 99 -2.25 -22.31 13.66
N ASN A 100 -1.12 -21.60 13.66
CA ASN A 100 0.14 -22.06 14.23
C ASN A 100 0.28 -21.75 15.74
N ALA A 101 -0.61 -20.93 16.31
CA ALA A 101 -0.55 -20.40 17.68
C ALA A 101 -1.09 -21.34 18.79
N ARG A 102 -1.05 -22.67 18.61
CA ARG A 102 -1.70 -23.63 19.56
C ARG A 102 -1.25 -23.45 21.01
N ARG A 103 0.04 -23.24 21.25
CA ARG A 103 0.62 -22.97 22.58
C ARG A 103 1.12 -21.53 22.74
N ALA A 104 0.70 -20.62 21.85
CA ALA A 104 1.21 -19.27 21.87
C ALA A 104 0.59 -18.42 23.00
N SER A 105 1.31 -17.38 23.38
CA SER A 105 0.92 -16.38 24.36
C SER A 105 -0.39 -15.68 23.99
N LYS A 106 -1.12 -15.19 25.01
CA LYS A 106 -2.39 -14.44 24.79
C LYS A 106 -2.16 -13.17 23.95
N THR A 107 -1.03 -12.50 24.13
CA THR A 107 -0.65 -11.30 23.37
C THR A 107 -0.35 -11.64 21.91
N TYR A 108 0.29 -12.77 21.62
CA TYR A 108 0.51 -13.23 20.24
C TYR A 108 -0.80 -13.57 19.53
N LYS A 109 -1.75 -14.22 20.24
CA LYS A 109 -3.10 -14.48 19.71
C LYS A 109 -3.86 -13.19 19.42
N LEU A 110 -3.78 -12.21 20.32
CA LEU A 110 -4.38 -10.89 20.13
C LEU A 110 -3.76 -10.15 18.93
N TYR A 111 -2.42 -10.14 18.81
CA TYR A 111 -1.71 -9.61 17.65
C TYR A 111 -2.20 -10.25 16.35
N SER A 112 -2.29 -11.58 16.32
CA SER A 112 -2.70 -12.32 15.13
C SER A 112 -4.14 -12.01 14.73
N ALA A 113 -5.05 -11.91 15.71
CA ALA A 113 -6.43 -11.51 15.48
C ALA A 113 -6.54 -10.04 15.01
N ALA A 114 -5.74 -9.13 15.59
CA ALA A 114 -5.69 -7.74 15.16
C ALA A 114 -5.17 -7.60 13.72
N LEU A 115 -4.23 -8.47 13.31
CA LEU A 115 -3.71 -8.49 11.95
C LEU A 115 -4.77 -8.95 10.93
N VAL A 116 -5.59 -9.95 11.29
CA VAL A 116 -6.79 -10.32 10.52
C VAL A 116 -7.78 -9.16 10.45
N GLY A 117 -8.03 -8.51 11.59
CA GLY A 117 -8.94 -7.36 11.68
C GLY A 117 -8.50 -6.20 10.79
N ALA A 118 -7.22 -5.85 10.78
CA ALA A 118 -6.66 -4.81 9.92
C ALA A 118 -6.82 -5.16 8.43
N GLY A 119 -6.45 -6.38 8.02
CA GLY A 119 -6.64 -6.81 6.63
C GLY A 119 -8.12 -6.82 6.21
N GLY A 120 -9.01 -7.27 7.10
CA GLY A 120 -10.46 -7.27 6.85
C GLY A 120 -11.05 -5.87 6.77
N ALA A 121 -10.63 -4.96 7.64
CA ALA A 121 -11.06 -3.56 7.62
C ALA A 121 -10.58 -2.83 6.35
N ALA A 122 -9.33 -3.07 5.94
CA ALA A 122 -8.78 -2.53 4.70
C ALA A 122 -9.55 -3.03 3.48
N LEU A 123 -9.85 -4.34 3.42
CA LEU A 123 -10.70 -4.91 2.35
C LEU A 123 -12.08 -4.24 2.31
N ALA A 124 -12.72 -4.10 3.46
CA ALA A 124 -14.02 -3.46 3.56
C ALA A 124 -13.95 -1.99 3.12
N PHE A 125 -12.91 -1.26 3.53
CA PHE A 125 -12.69 0.13 3.12
C PHE A 125 -12.47 0.27 1.62
N HIS A 126 -11.62 -0.55 1.00
CA HIS A 126 -11.29 -0.42 -0.42
C HIS A 126 -12.36 -0.95 -1.36
N THR A 127 -13.30 -1.78 -0.90
CA THR A 127 -14.30 -2.39 -1.80
C THR A 127 -15.27 -1.37 -2.43
N PRO A 128 -15.90 -0.44 -1.67
CA PRO A 128 -16.81 0.56 -2.21
C PRO A 128 -16.11 1.62 -3.07
N ALA A 129 -16.85 2.22 -3.99
CA ALA A 129 -16.41 3.41 -4.72
C ALA A 129 -16.31 4.62 -3.77
N ASN A 130 -15.49 5.61 -4.13
CA ASN A 130 -15.33 6.83 -3.32
C ASN A 130 -16.63 7.66 -3.21
N SER A 131 -17.57 7.48 -4.14
CA SER A 131 -18.90 8.08 -4.09
C SER A 131 -19.85 7.44 -3.08
N ASP A 132 -19.51 6.26 -2.52
CA ASP A 132 -20.41 5.54 -1.65
C ASP A 132 -20.47 6.17 -0.23
N PRO A 133 -21.68 6.40 0.32
CA PRO A 133 -21.84 7.12 1.59
C PRO A 133 -21.26 6.38 2.81
N ILE A 134 -21.02 5.07 2.69
CA ILE A 134 -20.41 4.23 3.74
C ILE A 134 -18.89 4.40 3.82
N LYS A 135 -18.23 4.92 2.77
CA LYS A 135 -16.77 5.01 2.65
C LYS A 135 -16.10 5.75 3.83
N PRO A 136 -16.63 6.87 4.37
CA PRO A 136 -16.02 7.53 5.52
C PRO A 136 -16.05 6.68 6.79
N ALA A 137 -17.13 5.92 7.01
CA ALA A 137 -17.23 5.03 8.17
C ALA A 137 -16.25 3.85 8.06
N LEU A 138 -16.08 3.28 6.87
CA LEU A 138 -15.13 2.21 6.62
C LEU A 138 -13.68 2.69 6.68
N ARG A 139 -13.39 3.90 6.21
CA ARG A 139 -12.07 4.56 6.38
C ARG A 139 -11.74 4.72 7.87
N LYS A 140 -12.74 5.15 8.66
CA LYS A 140 -12.57 5.25 10.11
C LYS A 140 -12.30 3.87 10.73
N LEU A 141 -13.07 2.85 10.35
CA LEU A 141 -12.88 1.47 10.83
C LEU A 141 -11.47 0.95 10.50
N ASP A 142 -10.99 1.17 9.28
CA ASP A 142 -9.66 0.77 8.84
C ASP A 142 -8.55 1.43 9.68
N HIS A 143 -8.62 2.75 9.87
CA HIS A 143 -7.67 3.45 10.74
C HIS A 143 -7.70 2.93 12.19
N LEU A 144 -8.89 2.66 12.74
CA LEU A 144 -9.01 2.08 14.08
C LEU A 144 -8.39 0.69 14.15
N ALA A 145 -8.56 -0.13 13.10
CA ALA A 145 -7.97 -1.46 13.02
C ALA A 145 -6.44 -1.42 12.95
N ILE A 146 -5.86 -0.48 12.19
CA ILE A 146 -4.41 -0.24 12.14
C ILE A 146 -3.88 0.19 13.51
N GLY A 147 -4.56 1.13 14.19
CA GLY A 147 -4.18 1.56 15.54
C GLY A 147 -4.28 0.43 16.57
N ALA A 148 -5.33 -0.39 16.51
CA ALA A 148 -5.50 -1.57 17.36
C ALA A 148 -4.40 -2.62 17.12
N LEU A 149 -4.04 -2.85 15.85
CA LEU A 149 -2.91 -3.69 15.48
C LEU A 149 -1.59 -3.17 16.05
N GLY A 150 -1.36 -1.85 16.01
CA GLY A 150 -0.21 -1.21 16.65
C GLY A 150 -0.14 -1.53 18.15
N ILE A 151 -1.23 -1.33 18.89
CA ILE A 151 -1.31 -1.65 20.33
C ILE A 151 -1.01 -3.14 20.59
N ALA A 152 -1.63 -4.04 19.84
CA ALA A 152 -1.46 -5.47 20.00
C ALA A 152 -0.01 -5.91 19.71
N THR A 153 0.60 -5.35 18.66
CA THR A 153 1.99 -5.60 18.29
C THR A 153 2.94 -5.11 19.37
N ALA A 154 2.77 -3.88 19.87
CA ALA A 154 3.62 -3.33 20.92
C ALA A 154 3.57 -4.16 22.20
N ARG A 155 2.38 -4.59 22.65
CA ARG A 155 2.22 -5.49 23.81
C ARG A 155 2.86 -6.86 23.57
N CYS A 156 2.75 -7.40 22.37
CA CYS A 156 3.33 -8.69 22.05
C CYS A 156 4.87 -8.63 21.97
N ALA A 157 5.42 -7.53 21.45
CA ALA A 157 6.85 -7.28 21.36
C ALA A 157 7.47 -6.94 22.73
N ASN A 158 6.68 -6.32 23.63
CA ASN A 158 7.11 -5.84 24.94
C ASN A 158 6.24 -6.45 26.06
N PRO A 159 6.55 -7.67 26.57
CA PRO A 159 5.78 -8.27 27.66
C PRO A 159 5.74 -7.46 28.95
N ALA A 160 6.75 -6.60 29.18
CA ALA A 160 6.84 -5.71 30.33
C ALA A 160 6.13 -4.35 30.12
N LEU A 161 5.48 -4.13 28.98
CA LEU A 161 4.77 -2.89 28.70
C LEU A 161 3.65 -2.68 29.73
N PRO A 162 3.62 -1.54 30.46
CA PRO A 162 2.66 -1.33 31.52
C PRO A 162 1.24 -1.31 30.96
N LEU A 163 0.30 -1.86 31.72
CA LEU A 163 -1.11 -1.90 31.32
C LEU A 163 -1.68 -0.48 31.08
N SER A 164 -1.24 0.51 31.85
CA SER A 164 -1.63 1.92 31.69
C SER A 164 -1.37 2.45 30.28
N TRP A 165 -0.23 2.11 29.65
CA TRP A 165 0.05 2.51 28.26
C TRP A 165 -0.96 1.93 27.29
N THR A 166 -1.32 0.66 27.47
CA THR A 166 -2.32 0.00 26.61
C THR A 166 -3.69 0.63 26.78
N LEU A 167 -4.11 0.89 28.03
CA LEU A 167 -5.40 1.52 28.30
C LEU A 167 -5.44 2.94 27.75
N ALA A 168 -4.37 3.73 27.94
CA ALA A 168 -4.26 5.07 27.38
C ALA A 168 -4.29 5.05 25.84
N SER A 169 -3.55 4.13 25.21
CA SER A 169 -3.57 3.95 23.75
C SER A 169 -4.95 3.57 23.24
N ALA A 170 -5.65 2.65 23.92
CA ALA A 170 -6.99 2.23 23.57
C ALA A 170 -8.02 3.37 23.74
N ALA A 171 -7.88 4.17 24.80
CA ALA A 171 -8.73 5.35 25.03
C ALA A 171 -8.50 6.44 23.99
N MET A 172 -7.27 6.60 23.48
CA MET A 172 -6.93 7.56 22.43
C MET A 172 -7.28 7.11 21.01
N LEU A 173 -7.42 5.80 20.80
CA LEU A 173 -7.69 5.20 19.49
C LEU A 173 -8.85 5.83 18.70
N PRO A 174 -10.05 6.12 19.29
CA PRO A 174 -11.15 6.72 18.54
C PRO A 174 -10.91 8.17 18.09
N PHE A 175 -9.94 8.86 18.69
CA PHE A 175 -9.64 10.26 18.43
C PHE A 175 -8.41 10.44 17.55
N HIS A 176 -7.42 9.55 17.68
CA HIS A 176 -6.11 9.74 17.07
C HIS A 176 -5.46 8.43 16.58
N PRO A 177 -6.12 7.65 15.72
CA PRO A 177 -5.69 6.29 15.39
C PRO A 177 -4.28 6.22 14.78
N GLN A 178 -3.90 7.15 13.91
CA GLN A 178 -2.57 7.18 13.29
C GLN A 178 -1.46 7.46 14.30
N GLY A 179 -1.67 8.44 15.20
CA GLY A 179 -0.69 8.69 16.27
C GLY A 179 -0.59 7.54 17.27
N VAL A 180 -1.71 6.87 17.56
CA VAL A 180 -1.69 5.64 18.38
C VAL A 180 -0.89 4.54 17.68
N ALA A 181 -1.09 4.33 16.37
CA ALA A 181 -0.32 3.38 15.58
C ALA A 181 1.18 3.74 15.59
N GLY A 182 1.52 5.00 15.31
CA GLY A 182 2.90 5.49 15.28
C GLY A 182 3.62 5.36 16.62
N ALA A 183 2.98 5.75 17.72
CA ALA A 183 3.56 5.62 19.07
C ALA A 183 3.83 4.15 19.45
N ASN A 184 2.90 3.24 19.13
CA ASN A 184 3.08 1.82 19.39
C ASN A 184 4.07 1.15 18.42
N LEU A 185 4.21 1.66 17.19
CA LEU A 185 5.26 1.26 16.26
C LEU A 185 6.64 1.57 16.85
N LEU A 186 6.88 2.78 17.37
CA LEU A 186 8.17 3.14 17.97
C LEU A 186 8.57 2.23 19.14
N LEU A 187 7.59 1.81 19.96
CA LEU A 187 7.84 0.83 21.03
C LEU A 187 8.17 -0.56 20.49
N THR A 188 7.55 -0.94 19.38
CA THR A 188 7.83 -2.20 18.69
C THR A 188 9.24 -2.19 18.10
N GLU A 189 9.60 -1.12 17.37
CA GLU A 189 10.94 -0.94 16.79
C GLU A 189 12.03 -0.97 17.85
N ARG A 190 11.83 -0.26 18.97
CA ARG A 190 12.76 -0.31 20.11
C ARG A 190 13.00 -1.74 20.59
N ALA A 191 11.93 -2.53 20.74
CA ALA A 191 12.03 -3.92 21.19
C ALA A 191 12.81 -4.78 20.18
N PHE A 192 12.58 -4.57 18.88
CA PHE A 192 13.24 -5.33 17.82
C PHE A 192 14.70 -4.95 17.68
N LEU A 193 15.02 -3.67 17.78
CA LEU A 193 16.40 -3.18 17.83
C LEU A 193 17.17 -3.80 19.00
N GLN A 194 16.57 -3.83 20.21
CA GLN A 194 17.18 -4.45 21.37
C GLN A 194 17.46 -5.95 21.15
N LYS A 195 16.49 -6.69 20.58
CA LYS A 195 16.67 -8.11 20.24
C LYS A 195 17.75 -8.33 19.18
N ALA A 196 17.79 -7.52 18.12
CA ALA A 196 18.77 -7.62 17.05
C ALA A 196 20.19 -7.20 17.49
N ALA A 197 20.31 -6.24 18.40
CA ALA A 197 21.58 -5.84 19.00
C ALA A 197 22.16 -6.99 19.84
N GLY A 198 21.31 -7.64 20.66
CA GLY A 198 21.70 -8.73 21.55
C GLY A 198 21.87 -10.10 20.90
N ASN A 199 21.39 -10.31 19.67
CA ASN A 199 21.47 -11.61 18.99
C ASN A 199 21.63 -11.47 17.47
N ALA A 200 22.77 -11.94 16.96
CA ALA A 200 23.15 -11.86 15.55
C ALA A 200 22.15 -12.56 14.60
N GLY A 201 21.45 -13.60 15.07
CA GLY A 201 20.44 -14.33 14.30
C GLY A 201 19.24 -13.47 13.88
N PHE A 202 18.98 -12.36 14.56
CA PHE A 202 17.89 -11.44 14.22
C PHE A 202 18.30 -10.26 13.33
N ARG A 203 19.60 -10.03 13.11
CA ARG A 203 20.08 -8.82 12.42
C ARG A 203 19.63 -8.76 10.96
N ALA A 204 19.74 -9.86 10.22
CA ALA A 204 19.32 -9.90 8.82
C ALA A 204 17.81 -9.66 8.68
N THR A 205 17.00 -10.28 9.54
CA THR A 205 15.55 -10.07 9.57
C THR A 205 15.20 -8.63 9.96
N TYR A 206 15.94 -8.03 10.90
CA TYR A 206 15.73 -6.65 11.33
C TYR A 206 16.10 -5.64 10.24
N GLN A 207 17.22 -5.86 9.55
CA GLN A 207 17.62 -5.04 8.39
C GLN A 207 16.57 -5.10 7.28
N LYS A 208 16.09 -6.31 6.95
CA LYS A 208 15.00 -6.46 6.00
C LYS A 208 13.75 -5.70 6.45
N HIS A 209 13.33 -5.88 7.71
CA HIS A 209 12.19 -5.17 8.30
C HIS A 209 12.33 -3.65 8.20
N LEU A 210 13.49 -3.09 8.54
CA LEU A 210 13.76 -1.65 8.43
C LEU A 210 13.67 -1.15 6.99
N ILE A 211 14.27 -1.87 6.04
CA ILE A 211 14.25 -1.47 4.63
C ILE A 211 12.82 -1.44 4.12
N VAL A 212 12.07 -2.54 4.27
CA VAL A 212 10.70 -2.61 3.75
C VAL A 212 9.74 -1.73 4.55
N GLY A 213 9.95 -1.57 5.86
CA GLY A 213 9.18 -0.68 6.73
C GLY A 213 9.39 0.79 6.37
N THR A 214 10.61 1.16 5.99
CA THR A 214 10.92 2.51 5.50
C THR A 214 10.23 2.78 4.17
N VAL A 215 10.25 1.81 3.24
CA VAL A 215 9.50 1.92 1.98
C VAL A 215 8.00 2.06 2.24
N ALA A 216 7.45 1.27 3.17
CA ALA A 216 6.05 1.37 3.57
C ALA A 216 5.71 2.76 4.14
N ALA A 217 6.52 3.28 5.07
CA ALA A 217 6.33 4.60 5.65
C ALA A 217 6.45 5.72 4.61
N ALA A 218 7.42 5.62 3.69
CA ALA A 218 7.60 6.57 2.61
C ALA A 218 6.40 6.58 1.65
N ALA A 219 5.86 5.42 1.29
CA ALA A 219 4.67 5.31 0.45
C ALA A 219 3.42 5.87 1.14
N PHE A 220 3.24 5.58 2.44
CA PHE A 220 2.13 6.11 3.25
C PHE A 220 2.17 7.64 3.37
N ILE A 221 3.34 8.22 3.67
CA ILE A 221 3.51 9.68 3.72
C ILE A 221 3.41 10.28 2.31
N GLY A 222 3.98 9.60 1.32
CA GLY A 222 3.98 10.02 -0.08
C GLY A 222 2.57 10.20 -0.63
N GLU A 223 1.62 9.35 -0.26
CA GLU A 223 0.21 9.49 -0.66
C GLU A 223 -0.42 10.80 -0.15
N GLU A 224 -0.01 11.28 1.02
CA GLU A 224 -0.47 12.56 1.53
C GLU A 224 0.15 13.73 0.76
N LEU A 225 1.43 13.63 0.44
CA LEU A 225 2.19 14.68 -0.25
C LEU A 225 1.88 14.77 -1.76
N TRP A 226 1.59 13.63 -2.38
CA TRP A 226 1.39 13.49 -3.83
C TRP A 226 0.20 12.56 -4.13
N PRO A 227 -1.05 13.01 -3.87
CA PRO A 227 -2.24 12.19 -4.07
C PRO A 227 -2.46 11.73 -5.52
N ASP A 228 -1.88 12.44 -6.48
CA ASP A 228 -2.02 12.13 -7.91
C ASP A 228 -1.06 11.03 -8.39
N VAL A 229 -0.10 10.60 -7.55
CA VAL A 229 0.81 9.51 -7.90
C VAL A 229 0.08 8.18 -7.65
N PRO A 230 -0.18 7.40 -8.72
CA PRO A 230 -0.99 6.21 -8.59
C PRO A 230 -0.27 5.12 -7.80
N CYS A 231 -1.07 4.23 -7.20
CA CYS A 231 -0.58 3.01 -6.53
C CYS A 231 0.38 3.22 -5.34
N LEU A 232 0.54 4.43 -4.80
CA LEU A 232 1.29 4.64 -3.55
C LEU A 232 0.68 3.85 -2.39
N HIS A 233 -0.65 3.81 -2.30
CA HIS A 233 -1.37 3.04 -1.30
C HIS A 233 -1.11 1.52 -1.40
N ALA A 234 -1.22 0.97 -2.61
CA ALA A 234 -0.93 -0.44 -2.87
C ALA A 234 0.54 -0.78 -2.55
N THR A 235 1.46 0.15 -2.84
CA THR A 235 2.89 0.02 -2.50
C THR A 235 3.06 -0.03 -0.98
N TRP A 236 2.38 0.84 -0.25
CA TRP A 236 2.35 0.81 1.21
C TRP A 236 1.84 -0.54 1.73
N HIS A 237 0.72 -1.06 1.22
CA HIS A 237 0.18 -2.36 1.60
C HIS A 237 1.19 -3.50 1.42
N VAL A 238 1.80 -3.61 0.23
CA VAL A 238 2.75 -4.69 -0.07
C VAL A 238 3.98 -4.59 0.84
N ALA A 239 4.58 -3.41 0.94
CA ALA A 239 5.77 -3.21 1.75
C ALA A 239 5.49 -3.45 3.25
N ALA A 240 4.35 -2.95 3.75
CA ALA A 240 3.93 -3.16 5.13
C ALA A 240 3.60 -4.64 5.40
N ALA A 241 2.97 -5.37 4.48
CA ALA A 241 2.74 -6.80 4.66
C ALA A 241 4.06 -7.59 4.77
N VAL A 242 5.06 -7.26 3.96
CA VAL A 242 6.40 -7.86 4.08
C VAL A 242 7.05 -7.48 5.41
N ALA A 243 6.90 -6.22 5.84
CA ALA A 243 7.40 -5.76 7.14
C ALA A 243 6.75 -6.54 8.29
N MET A 244 5.43 -6.72 8.26
CA MET A 244 4.64 -7.48 9.24
C MET A 244 5.00 -8.97 9.25
N ASN A 245 5.34 -9.55 8.11
CA ASN A 245 5.88 -10.92 8.09
C ASN A 245 7.24 -11.02 8.80
N CYS A 246 8.06 -9.96 8.77
CA CYS A 246 9.29 -9.91 9.56
C CYS A 246 9.01 -9.76 11.06
N VAL A 247 8.01 -8.94 11.44
CA VAL A 247 7.55 -8.75 12.84
C VAL A 247 7.32 -10.10 13.52
N ASP A 248 6.64 -11.05 12.85
CA ASP A 248 6.35 -12.39 13.41
C ASP A 248 7.58 -13.12 13.97
N SER A 249 8.74 -12.94 13.33
CA SER A 249 10.00 -13.56 13.76
C SER A 249 10.53 -13.00 15.07
N PHE A 250 10.14 -11.78 15.44
CA PHE A 250 10.56 -11.12 16.67
C PHE A 250 9.59 -11.30 17.84
N LEU A 251 8.38 -11.79 17.60
CA LEU A 251 7.37 -11.89 18.64
C LEU A 251 7.57 -13.12 19.51
N CYS A 252 7.24 -12.99 20.80
CA CYS A 252 7.23 -14.13 21.71
C CYS A 252 6.00 -14.99 21.41
N LYS A 253 6.23 -16.11 20.72
CA LYS A 253 5.22 -17.14 20.45
C LYS A 253 4.86 -17.85 21.74
#